data_AF-A0A085NQD5-F1
#
_entry.id   AF-A0A085NQD5-F1
#
_cell.length_a   1.000
_cell.length_b   1.000
_cell.length_c   1.000
_cell.angle_alpha   90.00
_cell.angle_beta   90.00
_cell.angle_gamma   90.00
#
_symmetry.space_group_name_H-M   'P 1'
#
loop_
_entity.id
_entity.type
_entity.pdbx_description
1 polymer ?
#
loop_
_entity_poly.entity_id
_entity_poly.type
_entity_poly.pdbx_seq_one_letter_code
_entity_poly.pdbx_strand_id
1 'polypeptide(L)'
;MGKKRGRMVRRSKAAAGSQEPDSLKNAPHSFIFHRGRVGRFVRQLIKDLRMVFSPFTAAKLQVRRNNSLKDFVAVSGIFSVSHFLIFTRTEESLNMRIMHVPRGPTLSFKVLQYCLASDVVSALKKSLCYNKQFANPPLLIFSHIDRSLDHVRLVQTMIQGMLPSLNIDTVRLDDIRRVVLINYDKEEGCFDFRHYGIKTVPAGVSKQAKIVLKRKVPDLGTYQDISEYFTNPEYLSESEPEEGSANVVELSQDLRTRGCKKSTEVAVKLIEMGPRLKLQLYKVEEGFSSGQILYHAFGSDHQPVEQPEASGSETSEQQRRKKRKRPTKTAIKEKRPALESDEL
;
A
#
# COMPACT_ATOMS: atom_id res chain seq x y z
N MET A 1 -51.09 5.18 14.36
CA MET A 1 -50.28 3.95 14.13
C MET A 1 -48.95 4.31 13.48
N GLY A 2 -47.82 4.19 14.19
CA GLY A 2 -46.51 4.57 13.67
C GLY A 2 -45.91 3.51 12.74
N LYS A 3 -45.60 3.87 11.49
CA LYS A 3 -44.89 3.01 10.52
C LYS A 3 -43.56 2.55 11.11
N LYS A 4 -43.42 1.26 11.42
CA LYS A 4 -42.17 0.64 11.89
C LYS A 4 -41.10 0.79 10.80
N ARG A 5 -40.10 1.65 11.05
CA ARG A 5 -38.95 1.83 10.16
C ARG A 5 -38.18 0.51 10.01
N GLY A 6 -37.84 0.15 8.76
CA GLY A 6 -37.17 -1.09 8.41
C GLY A 6 -35.81 -1.29 9.10
N ARG A 7 -35.44 -2.55 9.34
CA ARG A 7 -34.24 -2.97 10.08
C ARG A 7 -32.93 -2.36 9.55
N MET A 8 -32.86 -2.05 8.25
CA MET A 8 -31.72 -1.42 7.59
C MET A 8 -31.53 0.06 8.00
N VAL A 9 -32.62 0.80 8.19
CA VAL A 9 -32.61 2.22 8.63
C VAL A 9 -32.22 2.34 10.09
N ARG A 10 -32.54 1.33 10.92
CA ARG A 10 -32.05 1.25 12.30
C ARG A 10 -30.54 0.97 12.36
N ARG A 11 -30.02 0.11 11.47
CA ARG A 11 -28.57 -0.18 11.38
C ARG A 11 -27.74 1.00 10.87
N SER A 12 -28.24 1.78 9.91
CA SER A 12 -27.51 2.97 9.43
C SER A 12 -27.39 4.05 10.51
N LYS A 13 -28.44 4.26 11.32
CA LYS A 13 -28.38 5.16 12.48
C LYS A 13 -27.43 4.67 13.58
N ALA A 14 -27.34 3.35 13.80
CA ALA A 14 -26.40 2.79 14.78
C ALA A 14 -24.93 2.92 14.35
N ALA A 15 -24.64 2.84 13.04
CA ALA A 15 -23.29 3.03 12.51
C ALA A 15 -22.85 4.50 12.42
N ALA A 16 -23.80 5.44 12.34
CA ALA A 16 -23.52 6.88 12.34
C ALA A 16 -23.09 7.43 13.72
N GLY A 17 -23.31 6.67 14.81
CA GLY A 17 -23.00 7.07 16.18
C GLY A 17 -21.63 6.61 16.70
N SER A 18 -20.94 5.72 16.00
CA SER A 18 -19.57 5.32 16.34
C SER A 18 -18.58 6.27 15.68
N GLN A 19 -18.33 7.42 16.31
CA GLN A 19 -17.19 8.25 15.95
C GLN A 19 -15.92 7.42 16.13
N GLU A 20 -15.22 7.14 15.03
CA GLU A 20 -13.91 6.49 15.09
C GLU A 20 -12.95 7.39 15.91
N PRO A 21 -12.06 6.81 16.71
CA PRO A 21 -11.14 7.58 17.53
C PRO A 21 -10.29 8.50 16.65
N ASP A 22 -10.02 9.71 17.14
CA ASP A 22 -9.42 10.78 16.32
C ASP A 22 -8.00 10.46 15.85
N SER A 23 -7.31 9.55 16.54
CA SER A 23 -6.02 8.99 16.11
C SER A 23 -6.11 8.16 14.83
N LEU A 24 -7.24 7.48 14.58
CA LEU A 24 -7.48 6.80 13.31
C LEU A 24 -7.82 7.81 12.22
N LYS A 25 -8.66 8.82 12.49
CA LYS A 25 -9.05 9.83 11.47
C LYS A 25 -7.88 10.62 10.91
N ASN A 26 -6.89 10.93 11.76
CA ASN A 26 -5.71 11.72 11.37
C ASN A 26 -4.59 10.89 10.75
N ALA A 27 -4.66 9.56 10.84
CA ALA A 27 -3.66 8.69 10.24
C ALA A 27 -3.80 8.68 8.71
N PRO A 28 -2.69 8.53 7.96
CA PRO A 28 -2.75 8.43 6.52
C PRO A 28 -3.45 7.14 6.10
N HIS A 29 -4.66 7.26 5.56
CA HIS A 29 -5.37 6.10 5.02
C HIS A 29 -4.93 5.79 3.60
N SER A 30 -4.97 4.50 3.25
CA SER A 30 -4.61 4.01 1.92
C SER A 30 -5.73 3.20 1.28
N PHE A 31 -5.95 3.39 -0.03
CA PHE A 31 -6.81 2.51 -0.82
C PHE A 31 -5.98 1.66 -1.77
N ILE A 32 -6.12 0.34 -1.63
CA ILE A 32 -5.44 -0.63 -2.51
C ILE A 32 -6.50 -1.31 -3.37
N PHE A 33 -6.43 -1.13 -4.69
CA PHE A 33 -7.40 -1.69 -5.63
C PHE A 33 -6.77 -2.02 -6.98
N HIS A 34 -7.54 -2.65 -7.86
CA HIS A 34 -7.15 -2.84 -9.24
C HIS A 34 -8.02 -2.01 -10.18
N ARG A 35 -7.50 -1.75 -11.37
CA ARG A 35 -8.24 -1.17 -12.48
C ARG A 35 -8.22 -2.12 -13.68
N GLY A 36 -9.36 -2.22 -14.36
CA GLY A 36 -9.53 -3.12 -15.50
C GLY A 36 -9.65 -4.59 -15.12
N ARG A 37 -9.44 -5.47 -16.09
CA ARG A 37 -9.61 -6.93 -15.93
C ARG A 37 -8.31 -7.54 -15.39
N VAL A 38 -8.33 -7.90 -14.10
CA VAL A 38 -7.22 -8.62 -13.45
C VAL A 38 -7.58 -10.07 -13.12
N GLY A 39 -6.55 -10.93 -13.13
CA GLY A 39 -6.66 -12.35 -12.78
C GLY A 39 -6.99 -12.60 -11.30
N ARG A 40 -7.29 -13.86 -10.96
CA ARG A 40 -7.61 -14.27 -9.58
C ARG A 40 -6.46 -14.04 -8.61
N PHE A 41 -5.23 -14.32 -9.05
CA PHE A 41 -4.02 -14.21 -8.23
C PHE A 41 -3.72 -12.76 -7.87
N VAL A 42 -3.85 -11.82 -8.82
CA VAL A 42 -3.70 -10.39 -8.54
C VAL A 42 -4.76 -9.90 -7.55
N ARG A 43 -5.99 -10.41 -7.61
CA ARG A 43 -7.01 -10.09 -6.61
C ARG A 43 -6.65 -10.61 -5.23
N GLN A 44 -6.02 -11.78 -5.14
CA GLN A 44 -5.51 -12.30 -3.87
C GLN A 44 -4.33 -11.45 -3.37
N LEU A 45 -3.39 -11.10 -4.24
CA LEU A 45 -2.27 -10.22 -3.90
C LEU A 45 -2.75 -8.87 -3.34
N ILE A 46 -3.81 -8.29 -3.91
CA ILE A 46 -4.40 -7.04 -3.39
C ILE A 46 -4.97 -7.25 -1.98
N LYS A 47 -5.62 -8.38 -1.71
CA LYS A 47 -6.08 -8.69 -0.35
C LYS A 47 -4.91 -8.84 0.61
N ASP A 48 -3.85 -9.53 0.18
CA ASP A 48 -2.65 -9.74 1.00
C ASP A 48 -1.99 -8.39 1.31
N LEU A 49 -1.84 -7.49 0.33
CA LEU A 49 -1.32 -6.13 0.55
C LEU A 49 -2.22 -5.29 1.46
N ARG A 50 -3.55 -5.42 1.35
CA ARG A 50 -4.47 -4.76 2.29
C ARG A 50 -4.27 -5.25 3.72
N MET A 51 -3.93 -6.52 3.91
CA MET A 51 -3.57 -7.05 5.22
C MET A 51 -2.24 -6.47 5.70
N VAL A 52 -1.24 -6.32 4.82
CA VAL A 52 0.04 -5.71 5.20
C VAL A 52 -0.15 -4.28 5.72
N PHE A 53 -0.90 -3.43 5.01
CA PHE A 53 -1.12 -2.03 5.41
C PHE A 53 -2.34 -1.83 6.33
N SER A 54 -2.88 -2.90 6.93
CA SER A 54 -3.87 -2.82 8.00
C SER A 54 -3.25 -2.19 9.26
N PRO A 55 -3.97 -1.37 10.05
CA PRO A 55 -5.42 -1.05 9.99
C PRO A 55 -5.80 0.11 9.07
N PHE A 56 -4.85 0.92 8.62
CA PHE A 56 -5.10 2.17 7.88
C PHE A 56 -5.49 1.97 6.41
N THR A 57 -5.82 0.73 6.03
CA THR A 57 -6.23 0.37 4.67
C THR A 57 -7.64 -0.19 4.68
N ALA A 58 -8.43 0.20 3.67
CA ALA A 58 -9.79 -0.30 3.50
C ALA A 58 -9.83 -1.78 3.08
N ALA A 59 -9.86 -2.69 4.07
CA ALA A 59 -9.86 -4.14 3.83
C ALA A 59 -11.03 -4.62 2.96
N LYS A 60 -12.22 -4.07 3.18
CA LYS A 60 -13.48 -4.49 2.53
C LYS A 60 -13.85 -3.68 1.28
N LEU A 61 -12.92 -2.89 0.73
CA LEU A 61 -13.19 -2.10 -0.48
C LEU A 61 -13.48 -3.03 -1.67
N GLN A 62 -14.71 -2.99 -2.18
CA GLN A 62 -15.12 -3.78 -3.34
C GLN A 62 -15.10 -2.93 -4.60
N VAL A 63 -14.36 -3.38 -5.60
CA VAL A 63 -14.17 -2.68 -6.87
C VAL A 63 -15.05 -3.34 -7.91
N ARG A 64 -15.93 -2.55 -8.53
CA ARG A 64 -16.70 -2.99 -9.70
C ARG A 64 -15.98 -2.59 -10.98
N ARG A 65 -16.25 -3.32 -12.07
CA ARG A 65 -15.66 -3.03 -13.39
C ARG A 65 -15.96 -1.62 -13.89
N ASN A 66 -17.13 -1.08 -13.52
CA ASN A 66 -17.60 0.22 -13.99
C ASN A 66 -17.06 1.39 -13.15
N ASN A 67 -16.34 1.12 -12.06
CA ASN A 67 -15.83 2.21 -11.22
C ASN A 67 -14.75 2.97 -11.96
N SER A 68 -14.95 4.28 -12.05
CA SER A 68 -13.97 5.20 -12.58
C SER A 68 -13.00 5.63 -11.48
N LEU A 69 -11.82 6.12 -11.86
CA LEU A 69 -10.87 6.65 -10.90
C LEU A 69 -11.38 7.93 -10.23
N LYS A 70 -12.27 8.68 -10.91
CA LYS A 70 -12.93 9.88 -10.35
C LYS A 70 -13.83 9.51 -9.18
N ASP A 71 -14.48 8.35 -9.24
CA ASP A 71 -15.35 7.86 -8.16
C ASP A 71 -14.53 7.59 -6.90
N PHE A 72 -13.34 7.02 -7.03
CA PHE A 72 -12.45 6.78 -5.89
C PHE A 72 -11.90 8.08 -5.29
N VAL A 73 -11.62 9.10 -6.11
CA VAL A 73 -11.21 10.43 -5.64
C VAL A 73 -12.34 11.16 -4.91
N ALA A 74 -13.58 11.01 -5.38
CA ALA A 74 -14.74 11.56 -4.67
C ALA A 74 -14.92 10.89 -3.29
N VAL A 75 -14.70 9.58 -3.21
CA VAL A 75 -14.80 8.81 -1.98
C VAL A 75 -13.61 9.08 -1.03
N SER A 76 -12.40 9.28 -1.55
CA SER A 76 -11.21 9.53 -0.71
C SER A 76 -11.33 10.77 0.16
N GLY A 77 -12.07 11.79 -0.28
CA GLY A 77 -12.31 12.99 0.52
C GLY A 77 -13.10 12.72 1.81
N ILE A 78 -13.95 11.69 1.82
CA ILE A 78 -14.77 11.32 2.98
C ILE A 78 -13.95 10.50 3.99
N PHE A 79 -13.05 9.65 3.48
CA PHE A 79 -12.24 8.73 4.28
C PHE A 79 -10.82 9.24 4.56
N SER A 80 -10.52 10.50 4.26
CA SER A 80 -9.20 11.12 4.42
C SER A 80 -8.06 10.24 3.89
N VAL A 81 -8.24 9.71 2.68
CA VAL A 81 -7.25 8.81 2.06
C VAL A 81 -6.14 9.63 1.43
N SER A 82 -4.91 9.35 1.82
CA SER A 82 -3.70 10.02 1.31
C SER A 82 -3.08 9.29 0.12
N HIS A 83 -3.14 7.96 0.08
CA HIS A 83 -2.45 7.18 -0.95
C HIS A 83 -3.36 6.16 -1.65
N PHE A 84 -3.21 6.04 -2.96
CA PHE A 84 -3.80 4.96 -3.75
C PHE A 84 -2.70 4.02 -4.25
N LEU A 85 -2.91 2.71 -4.06
CA LEU A 85 -2.18 1.65 -4.74
C LEU A 85 -3.08 1.01 -5.78
N ILE A 86 -2.71 1.14 -7.04
CA ILE A 86 -3.52 0.70 -8.17
C ILE A 86 -2.76 -0.36 -8.97
N PHE A 87 -3.34 -1.55 -9.05
CA PHE A 87 -2.86 -2.60 -9.94
C PHE A 87 -3.57 -2.52 -11.29
N THR A 88 -2.78 -2.49 -12.36
CA THR A 88 -3.23 -2.53 -13.75
C THR A 88 -2.49 -3.61 -14.49
N ARG A 89 -3.19 -4.38 -15.31
CA ARG A 89 -2.58 -5.42 -16.13
C ARG A 89 -2.62 -5.00 -17.59
N THR A 90 -1.46 -4.90 -18.23
CA THR A 90 -1.33 -4.82 -19.69
C THR A 90 -1.19 -6.24 -20.26
N GLU A 91 -1.04 -6.38 -21.57
CA GLU A 91 -0.87 -7.70 -22.20
C GLU A 91 0.42 -8.38 -21.75
N GLU A 92 1.49 -7.60 -21.59
CA GLU A 92 2.83 -8.11 -21.28
C GLU A 92 3.16 -8.14 -19.79
N SER A 93 2.61 -7.23 -18.98
CA SER A 93 3.05 -7.09 -17.59
C SER A 93 1.99 -6.57 -16.61
N LEU A 94 2.26 -6.81 -15.33
CA LEU A 94 1.50 -6.24 -14.23
C LEU A 94 2.17 -4.95 -13.77
N ASN A 95 1.44 -3.85 -13.81
CA ASN A 95 1.89 -2.55 -13.38
C ASN A 95 1.22 -2.17 -12.06
N MET A 96 2.03 -1.68 -11.12
CA MET A 96 1.58 -1.13 -9.85
C MET A 96 1.83 0.37 -9.85
N ARG A 97 0.80 1.17 -9.55
CA ARG A 97 0.93 2.62 -9.40
C ARG A 97 0.66 3.03 -7.97
N ILE A 98 1.53 3.86 -7.41
CA ILE A 98 1.33 4.52 -6.13
C ILE A 98 1.04 5.99 -6.43
N MET A 99 -0.09 6.50 -5.97
CA MET A 99 -0.53 7.87 -6.22
C MET A 99 -0.81 8.59 -4.91
N HIS A 100 -0.36 9.83 -4.78
CA HIS A 100 -0.71 10.68 -3.65
C HIS A 100 -1.95 11.53 -3.99
N VAL A 101 -2.95 11.51 -3.11
CA VAL A 101 -4.27 12.11 -3.30
C VAL A 101 -4.41 13.29 -2.32
N PRO A 102 -4.98 14.46 -2.72
CA PRO A 102 -5.62 14.79 -4.00
C PRO A 102 -4.68 15.36 -5.07
N ARG A 103 -3.56 15.94 -4.67
CA ARG A 103 -2.48 16.40 -5.56
C ARG A 103 -1.18 15.82 -5.04
N GLY A 104 -0.41 15.22 -5.93
CA GLY A 104 0.91 14.68 -5.61
C GLY A 104 1.42 13.78 -6.73
N PRO A 105 2.65 13.30 -6.60
CA PRO A 105 3.28 12.51 -7.65
C PRO A 105 2.60 11.14 -7.80
N THR A 106 2.74 10.57 -9.00
CA THR A 106 2.41 9.19 -9.30
C THR A 106 3.69 8.43 -9.60
N LEU A 107 3.96 7.40 -8.81
CA LEU A 107 5.05 6.45 -9.05
C LEU A 107 4.49 5.23 -9.76
N SER A 108 5.08 4.90 -10.90
CA SER A 108 4.69 3.73 -11.69
C SER A 108 5.79 2.68 -11.68
N PHE A 109 5.42 1.50 -11.19
CA PHE A 109 6.28 0.34 -11.06
C PHE A 109 5.82 -0.78 -11.98
N LYS A 110 6.78 -1.48 -12.58
CA LYS A 110 6.58 -2.77 -13.24
C LYS A 110 6.79 -3.86 -12.19
N VAL A 111 5.81 -4.74 -12.02
CA VAL A 111 5.94 -5.90 -11.13
C VAL A 111 6.67 -6.99 -11.92
N LEU A 112 7.92 -7.28 -11.55
CA LEU A 112 8.71 -8.32 -12.20
C LEU A 112 8.29 -9.70 -11.70
N GLN A 113 8.24 -9.86 -10.38
CA GLN A 113 7.91 -11.13 -9.73
C GLN A 113 7.00 -10.86 -8.54
N TYR A 114 6.05 -11.76 -8.30
CA TYR A 114 5.19 -11.73 -7.11
C TYR A 114 4.92 -13.14 -6.60
N CYS A 115 4.84 -13.28 -5.28
CA CYS A 115 4.36 -14.49 -4.60
C CYS A 115 3.23 -14.13 -3.65
N LEU A 116 2.21 -14.98 -3.56
CA LEU A 116 1.09 -14.77 -2.65
C LEU A 116 1.48 -15.13 -1.21
N ALA A 117 0.78 -14.54 -0.24
CA ALA A 117 1.00 -14.86 1.17
C ALA A 117 0.69 -16.33 1.46
N SER A 118 -0.31 -16.92 0.78
CA SER A 118 -0.64 -18.35 0.89
C SER A 118 0.53 -19.25 0.54
N ASP A 119 1.25 -18.91 -0.53
CA ASP A 119 2.30 -19.75 -1.08
C ASP A 119 3.55 -19.68 -0.19
N VAL A 120 3.88 -18.48 0.30
CA VAL A 120 4.93 -18.27 1.29
C VAL A 120 4.64 -19.04 2.58
N VAL A 121 3.42 -18.92 3.11
CA VAL A 121 3.01 -19.63 4.33
C VAL A 121 3.06 -21.15 4.13
N SER A 122 2.69 -21.65 2.94
CA SER A 122 2.73 -23.08 2.64
C SER A 122 4.15 -23.65 2.53
N ALA A 123 5.12 -22.82 2.12
CA ALA A 123 6.52 -23.22 2.03
C ALA A 123 7.23 -23.25 3.40
N LEU A 124 6.68 -22.58 4.41
CA LEU A 124 7.28 -22.47 5.74
C LEU A 124 6.85 -23.63 6.65
N LYS A 125 7.82 -24.27 7.31
CA LYS A 125 7.54 -25.32 8.33
C LYS A 125 6.76 -24.81 9.55
N LYS A 126 6.98 -23.55 9.94
CA LYS A 126 6.30 -22.87 11.07
C LYS A 126 5.85 -21.49 10.60
N SER A 127 4.54 -21.26 10.56
CA SER A 127 3.95 -19.97 10.19
C SER A 127 3.33 -19.25 11.41
N LEU A 128 3.29 -17.92 11.35
CA LEU A 128 2.63 -17.09 12.36
C LEU A 128 1.22 -16.70 11.89
N CYS A 129 0.23 -17.49 12.30
CA CYS A 129 -1.18 -17.24 11.96
C CYS A 129 -1.92 -16.59 13.14
N TYR A 130 -1.61 -15.32 13.46
CA TYR A 130 -2.29 -14.61 14.55
C TYR A 130 -3.01 -13.35 14.06
N ASN A 131 -4.31 -13.45 13.79
CA ASN A 131 -5.08 -12.36 13.16
C ASN A 131 -5.04 -11.00 13.90
N LYS A 132 -4.84 -10.99 15.22
CA LYS A 132 -4.75 -9.75 15.99
C LYS A 132 -3.46 -8.95 15.73
N GLN A 133 -2.47 -9.51 15.03
CA GLN A 133 -1.26 -8.78 14.62
C GLN A 133 -1.53 -7.68 13.57
N PHE A 134 -2.63 -7.79 12.83
CA PHE A 134 -3.03 -6.82 11.82
C PHE A 134 -3.81 -5.62 12.39
N ALA A 135 -4.07 -5.62 13.70
CA ALA A 135 -4.68 -4.48 14.39
C ALA A 135 -3.72 -3.30 14.51
N ASN A 136 -2.42 -3.57 14.60
CA ASN A 136 -1.38 -2.56 14.71
C ASN A 136 -0.65 -2.38 13.37
N PRO A 137 -0.19 -1.17 13.03
CA PRO A 137 0.57 -0.94 11.80
C PRO A 137 1.90 -1.69 11.79
N PRO A 138 2.43 -2.05 10.60
CA PRO A 138 3.78 -2.58 10.50
C PRO A 138 4.84 -1.47 10.65
N LEU A 139 6.03 -1.84 11.11
CA LEU A 139 7.22 -1.02 10.98
C LEU A 139 7.73 -1.04 9.54
N LEU A 140 8.32 0.05 9.09
CA LEU A 140 8.94 0.16 7.78
C LEU A 140 10.45 0.25 7.92
N ILE A 141 11.15 -0.70 7.33
CA ILE A 141 12.62 -0.72 7.26
C ILE A 141 13.01 -0.65 5.79
N PHE A 142 13.93 0.25 5.50
CA PHE A 142 14.56 0.34 4.20
C PHE A 142 16.00 -0.14 4.29
N SER A 143 16.38 -1.07 3.42
CA SER A 143 17.74 -1.55 3.28
C SER A 143 18.36 -1.01 1.99
N HIS A 144 19.65 -0.65 2.07
CA HIS A 144 20.45 -0.23 0.93
C HIS A 144 19.89 0.93 0.09
N ILE A 145 19.16 1.87 0.72
CA ILE A 145 18.71 3.08 0.02
C ILE A 145 19.90 3.98 -0.28
N ASP A 146 20.09 4.24 -1.58
CA ASP A 146 21.00 5.27 -2.05
C ASP A 146 20.31 6.65 -1.98
N ARG A 147 20.78 7.50 -1.06
CA ARG A 147 20.25 8.86 -0.88
C ARG A 147 20.65 9.81 -2.00
N SER A 148 21.59 9.43 -2.87
CA SER A 148 21.99 10.25 -4.02
C SER A 148 20.94 10.29 -5.13
N LEU A 149 20.07 9.28 -5.20
CA LEU A 149 19.06 9.16 -6.23
C LEU A 149 17.73 9.78 -5.76
N ASP A 150 17.37 10.94 -6.34
CA ASP A 150 16.15 11.67 -5.98
C ASP A 150 14.88 10.83 -6.16
N HIS A 151 14.82 10.01 -7.21
CA HIS A 151 13.68 9.14 -7.47
C HIS A 151 13.52 8.06 -6.38
N VAL A 152 14.62 7.50 -5.85
CA VAL A 152 14.59 6.53 -4.75
C VAL A 152 14.15 7.21 -3.45
N ARG A 153 14.64 8.42 -3.19
CA ARG A 153 14.21 9.23 -2.04
C ARG A 153 12.71 9.55 -2.10
N LEU A 154 12.19 9.83 -3.30
CA LEU A 154 10.76 10.07 -3.50
C LEU A 154 9.94 8.81 -3.21
N VAL A 155 10.38 7.64 -3.69
CA VAL A 155 9.77 6.33 -3.37
C VAL A 155 9.74 6.12 -1.85
N GLN A 156 10.86 6.36 -1.18
CA GLN A 156 10.95 6.24 0.28
C GLN A 156 9.93 7.14 0.99
N THR A 157 9.88 8.42 0.61
CA THR A 157 8.98 9.41 1.21
C THR A 157 7.51 9.03 1.00
N MET A 158 7.17 8.52 -0.19
CA MET A 158 5.80 8.12 -0.50
C MET A 158 5.36 6.88 0.29
N ILE A 159 6.23 5.88 0.41
CA ILE A 159 5.90 4.67 1.20
C ILE A 159 5.88 4.99 2.70
N GLN A 160 6.78 5.86 3.18
CA GLN A 160 6.72 6.37 4.55
C GLN A 160 5.41 7.10 4.83
N GLY A 161 4.93 7.92 3.88
CA GLY A 161 3.66 8.64 3.99
C GLY A 161 2.42 7.73 4.02
N MET A 162 2.52 6.45 3.63
CA MET A 162 1.42 5.49 3.73
C MET A 162 1.22 4.93 5.16
N LEU A 163 2.19 5.12 6.05
CA LEU A 163 2.16 4.64 7.43
C LEU A 163 2.23 5.83 8.39
N PRO A 164 1.67 5.72 9.60
CA PRO A 164 1.80 6.78 10.58
C PRO A 164 3.28 6.96 10.98
N SER A 165 3.68 8.21 11.19
CA SER A 165 5.01 8.53 11.70
C SER A 165 5.22 7.89 13.08
N LEU A 166 6.38 7.28 13.29
CA LEU A 166 6.70 6.60 14.53
C LEU A 166 7.51 7.50 15.46
N ASN A 167 6.94 7.80 16.63
CA ASN A 167 7.59 8.63 17.66
C ASN A 167 8.23 7.74 18.73
N ILE A 168 9.56 7.64 18.74
CA ILE A 168 10.34 6.71 19.58
C ILE A 168 9.96 6.80 21.06
N ASP A 169 9.68 8.00 21.57
CA ASP A 169 9.40 8.23 22.99
C ASP A 169 8.04 7.70 23.45
N THR A 170 7.06 7.64 22.55
CA THR A 170 5.66 7.31 22.88
C THR A 170 5.27 5.88 22.50
N VAL A 171 6.13 5.19 21.76
CA VAL A 171 5.79 3.90 21.16
C VAL A 171 5.89 2.78 22.18
N ARG A 172 4.87 1.93 22.18
CA ARG A 172 4.82 0.70 22.98
C ARG A 172 5.38 -0.45 22.17
N LEU A 173 6.38 -1.14 22.70
CA LEU A 173 7.00 -2.28 22.01
C LEU A 173 6.03 -3.45 21.80
N ASP A 174 4.98 -3.61 22.62
CA ASP A 174 3.94 -4.64 22.42
C ASP A 174 3.09 -4.43 21.16
N ASP A 175 3.01 -3.18 20.68
CA ASP A 175 2.23 -2.87 19.49
C ASP A 175 2.97 -3.25 18.21
N ILE A 176 4.29 -3.24 18.26
CA ILE A 176 5.19 -3.60 17.16
C ILE A 176 5.23 -5.12 17.02
N ARG A 177 4.51 -5.64 16.02
CA ARG A 177 4.43 -7.09 15.76
C ARG A 177 4.83 -7.47 14.35
N ARG A 178 4.92 -6.50 13.45
CA ARG A 178 5.12 -6.72 12.02
C ARG A 178 6.10 -5.71 11.48
N VAL A 179 6.86 -6.13 10.48
CA VAL A 179 7.81 -5.30 9.77
C VAL A 179 7.71 -5.54 8.27
N VAL A 180 7.70 -4.46 7.52
CA VAL A 180 7.84 -4.42 6.07
C VAL A 180 9.27 -4.00 5.79
N LEU A 181 9.98 -4.88 5.10
CA LEU A 181 11.33 -4.64 4.61
C LEU A 181 11.25 -4.30 3.12
N ILE A 182 11.84 -3.17 2.76
CA ILE A 182 12.04 -2.77 1.37
C ILE A 182 13.54 -2.72 1.14
N ASN A 183 14.02 -3.63 0.31
CA ASN A 183 15.41 -3.66 -0.09
C ASN A 183 15.57 -3.02 -1.47
N TYR A 184 16.53 -2.13 -1.63
CA TYR A 184 16.86 -1.53 -2.92
C TYR A 184 18.14 -2.15 -3.48
N ASP A 185 18.04 -2.76 -4.65
CA ASP A 185 19.19 -3.24 -5.40
C ASP A 185 19.62 -2.18 -6.41
N LYS A 186 20.87 -1.71 -6.27
CA LYS A 186 21.45 -0.65 -7.08
C LYS A 186 21.80 -1.13 -8.49
N GLU A 187 22.12 -2.40 -8.68
CA GLU A 187 22.55 -2.93 -9.98
C GLU A 187 21.37 -3.04 -10.95
N GLU A 188 20.24 -3.57 -10.47
CA GLU A 188 19.04 -3.77 -11.29
C GLU A 188 18.01 -2.62 -11.18
N GLY A 189 18.20 -1.67 -10.25
CA GLY A 189 17.21 -0.63 -9.94
C GLY A 189 15.89 -1.20 -9.42
N CYS A 190 15.95 -2.33 -8.71
CA CYS A 190 14.79 -3.08 -8.25
C CYS A 190 14.54 -2.89 -6.75
N PHE A 191 13.26 -2.86 -6.38
CA PHE A 191 12.78 -2.84 -5.01
C PHE A 191 12.20 -4.20 -4.65
N ASP A 192 12.81 -4.86 -3.69
CA ASP A 192 12.31 -6.09 -3.10
C ASP A 192 11.48 -5.77 -1.85
N PHE A 193 10.19 -6.07 -1.93
CA PHE A 193 9.24 -5.93 -0.84
C PHE A 193 9.05 -7.27 -0.15
N ARG A 194 9.29 -7.29 1.17
CA ARG A 194 9.09 -8.46 2.02
C ARG A 194 8.39 -8.07 3.32
N HIS A 195 7.55 -8.97 3.83
CA HIS A 195 6.78 -8.73 5.04
C HIS A 195 7.01 -9.86 6.05
N TYR A 196 7.43 -9.47 7.25
CA TYR A 196 7.80 -10.36 8.35
C TYR A 196 6.98 -10.06 9.60
N GLY A 197 6.63 -11.10 10.34
CA GLY A 197 6.15 -11.04 11.70
C GLY A 197 7.32 -11.14 12.68
N ILE A 198 7.25 -10.34 13.74
CA ILE A 198 8.28 -10.30 14.80
C ILE A 198 7.87 -11.28 15.90
N LYS A 199 8.79 -12.18 16.25
CA LYS A 199 8.64 -13.13 17.35
C LYS A 199 9.79 -12.95 18.33
N THR A 200 9.45 -12.55 19.54
CA THR A 200 10.39 -12.39 20.64
C THR A 200 10.56 -13.72 21.38
N VAL A 201 11.81 -14.14 21.61
CA VAL A 201 12.14 -15.33 22.38
C VAL A 201 13.10 -14.91 23.50
N PRO A 202 12.81 -15.20 24.79
CA PRO A 202 13.74 -14.85 25.87
C PRO A 202 15.09 -15.56 25.65
N ALA A 203 16.17 -14.77 25.69
CA ALA A 203 17.55 -15.26 25.66
C ALA A 203 17.96 -15.72 27.08
N GLY A 204 18.98 -16.56 27.18
CA GLY A 204 19.44 -17.13 28.47
C GLY A 204 18.57 -18.24 29.07
N VAL A 205 17.47 -18.64 28.40
CA VAL A 205 16.57 -19.71 28.87
C VAL A 205 16.79 -20.99 28.06
N SER A 206 17.00 -22.13 28.74
CA SER A 206 17.15 -23.45 28.11
C SER A 206 15.92 -23.83 27.29
N LYS A 207 16.08 -24.70 26.29
CA LYS A 207 14.97 -25.18 25.43
C LYS A 207 13.84 -25.79 26.26
N GLN A 208 14.20 -26.51 27.33
CA GLN A 208 13.30 -27.17 28.27
C GLN A 208 12.44 -26.14 29.03
N ALA A 209 13.07 -25.10 29.59
CA ALA A 209 12.36 -24.03 30.28
C ALA A 209 11.42 -23.25 29.32
N LYS A 210 11.79 -23.10 28.05
CA LYS A 210 10.92 -22.49 27.03
C LYS A 210 9.65 -23.30 26.77
N ILE A 211 9.69 -24.63 26.89
CA ILE A 211 8.51 -25.50 26.69
C ILE A 211 7.57 -25.38 27.89
N VAL A 212 8.12 -25.46 29.10
CA VAL A 212 7.37 -25.26 30.35
C VAL A 212 6.68 -23.89 30.36
N LEU A 213 7.37 -22.84 29.88
CA LEU A 213 6.82 -21.49 29.81
C LEU A 213 5.62 -21.35 28.84
N LYS A 214 5.54 -22.20 27.81
CA LYS A 214 4.53 -22.17 26.74
C LYS A 214 3.18 -22.82 27.11
N ARG A 215 2.92 -23.11 28.40
CA ARG A 215 1.70 -23.80 28.90
C ARG A 215 1.50 -25.23 28.38
N LYS A 216 2.39 -25.75 27.53
CA LYS A 216 2.37 -27.14 27.10
C LYS A 216 3.22 -27.91 28.11
N VAL A 217 2.57 -28.64 29.00
CA VAL A 217 3.28 -29.52 29.93
C VAL A 217 3.97 -30.59 29.08
N PRO A 218 5.30 -30.72 29.12
CA PRO A 218 5.99 -31.82 28.46
C PRO A 218 5.61 -33.14 29.12
N ASP A 219 5.68 -34.25 28.39
CA ASP A 219 5.51 -35.56 29.00
C ASP A 219 6.71 -35.82 29.91
N LEU A 220 6.48 -35.80 31.22
CA LEU A 220 7.49 -35.99 32.25
C LEU A 220 7.56 -37.44 32.76
N GLY A 221 6.72 -38.34 32.22
CA GLY A 221 6.59 -39.71 32.71
C GLY A 221 7.86 -40.58 32.59
N THR A 222 8.80 -40.17 31.74
CA THR A 222 10.09 -40.87 31.56
C THR A 222 11.16 -40.44 32.56
N TYR A 223 11.04 -39.24 33.15
CA TYR A 223 12.07 -38.65 34.01
C TYR A 223 11.75 -38.90 35.48
N GLN A 224 12.77 -39.25 36.27
CA GLN A 224 12.59 -39.44 37.71
C GLN A 224 12.63 -38.11 38.46
N ASP A 225 13.35 -37.11 37.93
CA ASP A 225 13.49 -35.79 38.54
C ASP A 225 13.40 -34.65 37.50
N ILE A 226 12.99 -33.47 37.97
CA ILE A 226 12.95 -32.22 37.18
C ILE A 226 14.35 -31.85 36.71
N SER A 227 15.38 -32.11 37.52
CA SER A 227 16.79 -31.85 37.17
C SER A 227 17.25 -32.68 35.97
N GLU A 228 16.73 -33.89 35.82
CA GLU A 228 17.02 -34.80 34.69
C GLU A 228 16.43 -34.24 33.38
N TYR A 229 15.23 -33.65 33.45
CA TYR A 229 14.61 -32.96 32.32
C TYR A 229 15.44 -31.77 31.84
N PHE A 230 16.15 -31.07 32.73
CA PHE A 230 17.03 -29.94 32.37
C PHE A 230 18.41 -30.39 31.89
N THR A 231 18.94 -31.47 32.44
CA THR A 231 20.29 -31.97 32.13
C THR A 231 20.34 -32.74 30.80
N ASN A 232 19.25 -33.39 30.38
CA ASN A 232 19.20 -34.22 29.17
C ASN A 232 18.50 -33.49 27.99
N PRO A 233 19.25 -32.96 27.01
CA PRO A 233 18.68 -32.32 25.82
C PRO A 233 18.22 -33.31 24.72
N GLU A 234 18.56 -34.59 24.82
CA GLU A 234 18.39 -35.62 23.75
C GLU A 234 16.94 -35.85 23.30
N TYR A 235 15.95 -35.60 24.15
CA TYR A 235 14.53 -35.85 23.83
C TYR A 235 13.82 -34.66 23.17
N LEU A 236 14.54 -33.58 22.89
CA LEU A 236 13.97 -32.38 22.29
C LEU A 236 14.24 -32.36 20.79
N SER A 237 13.18 -32.62 20.02
CA SER A 237 13.15 -32.50 18.56
C SER A 237 14.06 -31.38 18.05
N GLU A 238 15.10 -31.75 17.30
CA GLU A 238 16.18 -30.91 16.75
C GLU A 238 15.71 -29.80 15.77
N SER A 239 14.41 -29.55 15.68
CA SER A 239 13.81 -28.61 14.72
C SER A 239 13.94 -27.12 15.10
N GLU A 240 14.70 -26.79 16.13
CA GLU A 240 15.11 -25.42 16.43
C GLU A 240 16.64 -25.34 16.46
N PRO A 241 17.29 -24.74 15.43
CA PRO A 241 18.72 -24.49 15.50
C PRO A 241 19.00 -23.59 16.71
N GLU A 242 20.00 -23.96 17.50
CA GLU A 242 20.62 -23.01 18.43
C GLU A 242 21.41 -22.02 17.59
N GLU A 243 20.71 -21.00 17.11
CA GLU A 243 21.33 -19.88 16.43
C GLU A 243 21.94 -18.96 17.48
N GLY A 244 23.21 -18.64 17.24
CA GLY A 244 24.11 -17.94 18.15
C GLY A 244 23.60 -16.58 18.63
N SER A 245 24.35 -16.04 19.58
CA SER A 245 24.15 -14.78 20.31
C SER A 245 23.99 -13.50 19.46
N ALA A 246 24.03 -13.60 18.12
CA ALA A 246 24.04 -12.45 17.21
C ALA A 246 22.74 -11.61 17.18
N ASN A 247 21.63 -12.11 17.75
CA ASN A 247 20.32 -11.44 17.67
C ASN A 247 19.71 -11.09 19.05
N VAL A 248 20.54 -11.04 20.09
CA VAL A 248 20.12 -10.77 21.47
C VAL A 248 20.10 -9.27 21.74
N VAL A 249 18.97 -8.75 22.22
CA VAL A 249 18.78 -7.32 22.55
C VAL A 249 18.15 -7.21 23.94
N GLU A 250 18.61 -6.25 24.74
CA GLU A 250 18.02 -5.95 26.04
C GLU A 250 16.71 -5.16 25.88
N LEU A 251 15.66 -5.59 26.58
CA LEU A 251 14.35 -4.92 26.52
C LEU A 251 14.27 -3.67 27.41
N SER A 252 13.88 -2.55 26.82
CA SER A 252 13.59 -1.30 27.54
C SER A 252 12.20 -1.27 28.20
N GLN A 253 11.25 -2.09 27.71
CA GLN A 253 9.87 -2.16 28.19
C GLN A 253 9.42 -3.61 28.39
N ASP A 254 8.40 -3.82 29.24
CA ASP A 254 7.75 -5.12 29.41
C ASP A 254 6.95 -5.49 28.15
N LEU A 255 7.11 -6.74 27.71
CA LEU A 255 6.30 -7.32 26.62
C LEU A 255 5.24 -8.26 27.19
N ARG A 256 4.11 -8.40 26.49
CA ARG A 256 3.09 -9.40 26.88
C ARG A 256 3.57 -10.85 26.70
N THR A 257 4.66 -11.05 25.97
CA THR A 257 5.28 -12.37 25.79
C THR A 257 5.84 -12.86 27.13
N ARG A 258 5.48 -14.08 27.52
CA ARG A 258 5.95 -14.68 28.79
C ARG A 258 7.48 -14.76 28.81
N GLY A 259 8.06 -14.37 29.93
CA GLY A 259 9.52 -14.36 30.14
C GLY A 259 10.25 -13.16 29.54
N CYS A 260 9.54 -12.18 28.96
CA CYS A 260 10.12 -10.96 28.39
C CYS A 260 9.75 -9.76 29.26
N LYS A 261 10.43 -9.61 30.40
CA LYS A 261 10.30 -8.45 31.29
C LYS A 261 11.35 -7.39 30.93
N LYS A 262 11.17 -6.18 31.43
CA LYS A 262 12.13 -5.08 31.33
C LYS A 262 13.52 -5.55 31.81
N SER A 263 14.57 -5.15 31.08
CA SER A 263 15.98 -5.53 31.30
C SER A 263 16.28 -7.03 31.10
N THR A 264 15.37 -7.79 30.48
CA THR A 264 15.66 -9.15 30.04
C THR A 264 16.24 -9.14 28.63
N GLU A 265 17.28 -9.94 28.41
CA GLU A 265 17.80 -10.22 27.07
C GLU A 265 16.81 -11.04 26.26
N VAL A 266 16.47 -10.57 25.06
CA VAL A 266 15.51 -11.20 24.16
C VAL A 266 16.11 -11.34 22.78
N ALA A 267 16.02 -12.54 22.22
CA ALA A 267 16.32 -12.82 20.84
C ALA A 267 15.12 -12.48 19.96
N VAL A 268 15.34 -11.64 18.95
CA VAL A 268 14.30 -11.29 17.97
C VAL A 268 14.37 -12.23 16.77
N LYS A 269 13.30 -12.97 16.51
CA LYS A 269 13.15 -13.85 15.34
C LYS A 269 12.14 -13.26 14.37
N LEU A 270 12.50 -13.22 13.10
CA LEU A 270 11.61 -12.82 12.02
C LEU A 270 11.01 -14.07 11.37
N ILE A 271 9.69 -14.09 11.19
CA ILE A 271 8.99 -15.14 10.46
C ILE A 271 8.30 -14.50 9.29
N GLU A 272 8.52 -15.02 8.10
CA GLU A 272 7.93 -14.44 6.90
C GLU A 272 6.42 -14.67 6.84
N MET A 273 5.68 -13.62 6.49
CA MET A 273 4.23 -13.65 6.34
C MET A 273 3.77 -13.53 4.89
N GLY A 274 4.58 -12.86 4.05
CA GLY A 274 4.24 -12.52 2.67
C GLY A 274 3.31 -11.31 2.55
N PRO A 275 3.00 -10.84 1.33
CA PRO A 275 3.48 -11.33 0.02
C PRO A 275 4.92 -10.90 -0.29
N ARG A 276 5.55 -11.54 -1.29
CA ARG A 276 6.85 -11.10 -1.85
C ARG A 276 6.61 -10.36 -3.16
N LEU A 277 7.25 -9.22 -3.35
CA LEU A 277 7.19 -8.48 -4.63
C LEU A 277 8.58 -8.00 -5.02
N LYS A 278 8.92 -8.16 -6.30
CA LYS A 278 10.05 -7.49 -6.94
C LYS A 278 9.51 -6.45 -7.90
N LEU A 279 9.82 -5.19 -7.64
CA LEU A 279 9.25 -4.02 -8.31
C LEU A 279 10.37 -3.24 -8.99
N GLN A 280 10.17 -2.84 -10.23
CA GLN A 280 11.09 -1.94 -10.93
C GLN A 280 10.39 -0.60 -11.16
N LEU A 281 10.97 0.49 -10.68
CA LEU A 281 10.45 1.84 -10.96
C LEU A 281 10.75 2.16 -12.42
N TYR A 282 9.73 2.48 -13.22
CA TYR A 282 9.95 2.86 -14.62
C TYR A 282 9.56 4.29 -14.95
N LYS A 283 8.62 4.88 -14.20
CA LYS A 283 8.12 6.24 -14.48
C LYS A 283 7.68 6.96 -13.21
N VAL A 284 8.05 8.23 -13.10
CA VAL A 284 7.55 9.17 -12.10
C VAL A 284 6.87 10.32 -12.81
N GLU A 285 5.63 10.60 -12.44
CA GLU A 285 4.83 11.69 -13.00
C GLU A 285 4.38 12.64 -11.89
N GLU A 286 4.25 13.92 -12.21
CA GLU A 286 3.57 14.87 -11.35
C GLU A 286 2.04 14.70 -11.47
N GLY A 287 1.33 14.83 -10.36
CA GLY A 287 -0.13 14.78 -10.34
C GLY A 287 -0.71 13.39 -10.58
N PHE A 288 -1.96 13.38 -11.05
CA PHE A 288 -2.81 12.19 -11.08
C PHE A 288 -2.74 11.46 -12.44
N SER A 289 -1.54 10.99 -12.80
CA SER A 289 -1.22 10.35 -14.08
C SER A 289 -1.41 11.21 -15.35
N SER A 290 -1.38 12.53 -15.21
CA SER A 290 -1.55 13.45 -16.36
C SER A 290 -0.61 14.66 -16.33
N GLY A 291 0.38 14.69 -15.45
CA GLY A 291 1.35 15.78 -15.35
C GLY A 291 2.69 15.43 -16.01
N GLN A 292 3.67 16.29 -15.75
CA GLN A 292 5.02 16.18 -16.31
C GLN A 292 5.73 14.93 -15.80
N ILE A 293 6.51 14.29 -16.68
CA ILE A 293 7.34 13.13 -16.33
C ILE A 293 8.63 13.66 -15.69
N LEU A 294 8.87 13.30 -14.44
CA LEU A 294 10.07 13.70 -13.68
C LEU A 294 11.21 12.68 -13.86
N TYR A 295 10.86 11.42 -14.06
CA TYR A 295 11.83 10.33 -14.23
C TYR A 295 11.26 9.25 -15.13
N HIS A 296 12.11 8.72 -16.01
CA HIS A 296 11.83 7.54 -16.83
C HIS A 296 13.08 6.64 -16.81
N ALA A 297 12.92 5.36 -16.45
CA ALA A 297 14.06 4.46 -16.23
C ALA A 297 14.72 3.99 -17.52
N PHE A 298 13.91 3.79 -18.56
CA PHE A 298 14.41 3.62 -19.92
C PHE A 298 14.65 5.03 -20.43
N GLY A 299 15.85 5.38 -20.90
CA GLY A 299 16.11 6.73 -21.40
C GLY A 299 15.06 7.21 -22.42
N SER A 300 15.06 8.50 -22.69
CA SER A 300 14.27 9.20 -23.72
C SER A 300 14.58 8.73 -25.15
N ASP A 301 14.49 7.43 -25.43
CA ASP A 301 14.53 6.85 -26.79
C ASP A 301 13.12 6.65 -27.36
N HIS A 302 12.09 6.90 -26.54
CA HIS A 302 10.93 7.60 -27.06
C HIS A 302 11.22 9.09 -26.90
N GLN A 303 11.91 9.65 -27.90
CA GLN A 303 11.51 10.96 -28.40
C GLN A 303 9.98 11.00 -28.32
N PRO A 304 9.36 12.07 -27.80
CA PRO A 304 8.01 12.32 -28.23
C PRO A 304 8.11 12.31 -29.75
N VAL A 305 7.48 11.34 -30.42
CA VAL A 305 7.01 11.58 -31.77
C VAL A 305 6.39 12.95 -31.65
N GLU A 306 7.03 13.93 -32.28
CA GLU A 306 6.53 15.29 -32.36
C GLU A 306 5.05 15.14 -32.69
N GLN A 307 4.20 15.30 -31.69
CA GLN A 307 2.91 15.86 -31.96
C GLN A 307 3.30 17.23 -32.46
N PRO A 308 3.16 17.52 -33.76
CA PRO A 308 3.37 18.88 -34.20
C PRO A 308 2.44 19.71 -33.35
N GLU A 309 3.00 20.78 -32.77
CA GLU A 309 2.28 21.72 -31.94
C GLU A 309 0.93 22.07 -32.57
N ALA A 310 -0.14 21.39 -32.15
CA ALA A 310 -1.52 21.73 -32.47
C ALA A 310 -2.07 22.73 -31.45
N SER A 311 -1.19 23.51 -30.83
CA SER A 311 -1.49 24.65 -29.96
C SER A 311 -1.16 25.98 -30.66
N GLY A 312 -1.37 26.05 -31.98
CA GLY A 312 -1.20 27.28 -32.77
C GLY A 312 -2.24 27.51 -33.89
N SER A 313 -3.15 26.56 -34.16
CA SER A 313 -4.05 26.62 -35.31
C SER A 313 -5.50 27.04 -35.00
N GLU A 314 -5.92 27.09 -33.73
CA GLU A 314 -7.31 27.49 -33.41
C GLU A 314 -7.55 29.01 -33.48
N THR A 315 -6.52 29.83 -33.28
CA THR A 315 -6.63 31.31 -33.35
C THR A 315 -6.61 31.83 -34.78
N SER A 316 -5.91 31.17 -35.70
CA SER A 316 -5.84 31.58 -37.11
C SER A 316 -7.09 31.19 -37.91
N GLU A 317 -7.74 30.07 -37.60
CA GLU A 317 -9.02 29.67 -38.20
C GLU A 317 -10.21 30.52 -37.73
N GLN A 318 -10.23 30.92 -36.45
CA GLN A 318 -11.24 31.86 -35.94
C GLN A 318 -11.07 33.27 -36.51
N GLN A 319 -9.84 33.73 -36.77
CA GLN A 319 -9.60 35.01 -37.46
C GLN A 319 -9.95 34.94 -38.96
N ARG A 320 -9.71 33.82 -39.64
CA ARG A 320 -10.14 33.60 -41.04
C ARG A 320 -11.67 33.50 -41.18
N ARG A 321 -12.37 32.88 -40.21
CA ARG A 321 -13.86 32.86 -40.18
C ARG A 321 -14.48 34.23 -39.90
N LYS A 322 -13.82 35.12 -39.14
CA LYS A 322 -14.29 36.51 -38.94
C LYS A 322 -14.08 37.40 -40.17
N LYS A 323 -13.03 37.16 -40.98
CA LYS A 323 -12.80 37.89 -42.24
C LYS A 323 -13.70 37.46 -43.41
N ARG A 324 -14.23 36.23 -43.43
CA ARG A 324 -15.20 35.76 -44.45
C ARG A 324 -16.65 36.23 -44.24
N LYS A 325 -16.98 36.92 -43.14
CA LYS A 325 -18.34 37.43 -42.83
C LYS A 325 -18.57 38.93 -43.14
N ARG A 326 -17.71 39.55 -43.95
CA ARG A 326 -17.97 40.87 -44.57
C ARG A 326 -17.51 40.75 -46.03
N PRO A 327 -18.41 40.72 -47.04
CA PRO A 327 -19.37 41.79 -47.34
C PRO A 327 -20.77 41.29 -47.75
N THR A 328 -21.81 41.70 -47.03
CA THR A 328 -23.21 41.60 -47.52
C THR A 328 -24.09 42.68 -46.86
N LYS A 329 -23.56 43.90 -46.76
CA LYS A 329 -24.34 45.06 -46.27
C LYS A 329 -24.29 46.29 -47.17
N THR A 330 -23.60 46.24 -48.30
CA THR A 330 -23.54 47.36 -49.27
C THR A 330 -24.34 47.14 -50.55
N ALA A 331 -24.98 45.99 -50.75
CA ALA A 331 -25.75 45.69 -51.97
C ALA A 331 -27.27 45.92 -51.86
N ILE A 332 -27.78 46.42 -50.73
CA ILE A 332 -29.24 46.66 -50.53
C ILE A 332 -29.62 48.15 -50.69
N LYS A 333 -28.67 49.05 -50.98
CA LYS A 333 -28.95 50.49 -51.15
C LYS A 333 -29.03 51.00 -52.59
N GLU A 334 -28.87 50.16 -53.61
CA GLU A 334 -28.87 50.61 -55.02
C GLU A 334 -29.93 49.96 -55.94
N LYS A 335 -30.94 49.28 -55.39
CA LYS A 335 -32.11 48.86 -56.19
C LYS A 335 -33.43 49.23 -55.51
N ARG A 336 -33.74 50.54 -55.51
CA ARG A 336 -35.13 51.02 -55.56
C ARG A 336 -35.44 51.32 -57.02
N PRO A 337 -36.17 50.47 -57.76
CA PRO A 337 -36.85 50.90 -58.95
C PRO A 337 -38.10 51.70 -58.55
N ALA A 338 -38.31 52.80 -59.27
CA ALA A 338 -39.60 53.45 -59.46
C ALA A 338 -40.58 52.49 -60.17
N LEU A 339 -41.88 52.86 -60.18
CA LEU A 339 -43.06 52.16 -60.76
C LEU A 339 -43.69 51.20 -59.72
N GLU A 340 -44.95 51.31 -59.27
CA GLU A 340 -46.20 51.85 -59.83
C GLU A 340 -47.20 52.10 -58.69
N SER A 341 -48.02 53.15 -58.81
CA SER A 341 -49.45 53.12 -58.47
C SER A 341 -50.10 54.39 -59.03
N ASP A 342 -50.37 54.35 -60.33
CA ASP A 342 -51.59 54.92 -60.90
C ASP A 342 -52.54 53.73 -61.10
N GLU A 343 -53.70 53.74 -60.46
CA GLU A 343 -55.02 53.55 -61.10
C GLU A 343 -56.16 53.57 -60.05
N LEU A 344 -57.08 54.51 -60.31
CA LEU A 344 -58.47 54.68 -59.84
C LEU A 344 -58.75 55.28 -58.45
#